data_AF-E7SBG1-F1
#
_entry.id   AF-E7SBG1-F1
#
_cell.length_a   1.000
_cell.length_b   1.000
_cell.length_c   1.000
_cell.angle_alpha   90.00
_cell.angle_beta   90.00
_cell.angle_gamma   90.00
#
_symmetry.space_group_name_H-M   'P 1'
#
loop_
_entity.id
_entity.type
_entity.pdbx_description
1 polymer ?
#
loop_
_entity_poly.entity_id
_entity_poly.type
_entity_poly.pdbx_seq_one_letter_code
_entity_poly.pdbx_strand_id
1 'polypeptide(L)'
;MLKVLAWQVTSDRGAVDIGKNYKYLFHYLPAEKEKEFSALLDLSSFDKITQSLFSTMKGFDREAQILAQKMGFTYDKEVAEKMIAYAKEKLSNH
;
A
#
# COMPACT_ATOMS: atom_id res chain seq x y z
N MET A 1 1.16 -1.57 -4.04
CA MET A 1 1.63 -0.96 -2.77
C MET A 1 3.03 -0.34 -2.90
N LEU A 2 4.10 -1.13 -3.01
CA LEU A 2 5.50 -0.64 -2.95
C LEU A 2 5.81 0.50 -3.94
N LYS A 3 5.23 0.49 -5.14
CA LYS A 3 5.42 1.56 -6.13
C LYS A 3 4.87 2.92 -5.68
N VAL A 4 3.74 2.94 -4.96
CA VAL A 4 3.17 4.20 -4.43
C VAL A 4 4.06 4.75 -3.32
N LEU A 5 4.56 3.89 -2.43
CA LEU A 5 5.54 4.28 -1.40
C LEU A 5 6.83 4.81 -2.03
N ALA A 6 7.32 4.15 -3.08
CA ALA A 6 8.47 4.61 -3.86
C ALA A 6 8.23 6.00 -4.46
N TRP A 7 7.05 6.25 -5.03
CA TRP A 7 6.71 7.57 -5.55
C TRP A 7 6.58 8.64 -4.49
N GLN A 8 6.07 8.31 -3.31
CA GLN A 8 6.08 9.22 -2.16
C GLN A 8 7.52 9.61 -1.78
N VAL A 9 8.40 8.63 -1.66
CA VAL A 9 9.83 8.86 -1.37
C VAL A 9 10.46 9.78 -2.42
N THR A 10 10.25 9.51 -3.71
CA THR A 10 10.80 10.36 -4.77
C THR A 10 10.18 11.75 -4.82
N SER A 11 8.92 11.87 -4.40
CA SER A 11 8.23 13.16 -4.29
C SER A 11 8.76 13.99 -3.11
N ASP A 12 9.22 13.35 -2.02
CA ASP A 12 9.82 14.04 -0.86
C ASP A 12 11.31 14.37 -1.09
N ARG A 13 12.07 13.47 -1.71
CA ARG A 13 13.54 13.50 -1.74
C ARG A 13 14.15 13.72 -3.13
N GLY A 14 13.33 13.79 -4.17
CA GLY A 14 13.78 13.81 -5.57
C GLY A 14 14.19 12.43 -6.08
N ALA A 15 15.02 12.40 -7.13
CA ALA A 15 15.47 11.14 -7.73
C ALA A 15 16.39 10.37 -6.75
N VAL A 16 15.93 9.21 -6.29
CA VAL A 16 16.69 8.31 -5.40
C VAL A 16 16.68 6.89 -5.96
N ASP A 17 17.75 6.14 -5.71
CA ASP A 17 17.81 4.73 -6.07
C ASP A 17 17.12 3.87 -5.00
N ILE A 18 16.03 3.22 -5.39
CA ILE A 18 15.24 2.37 -4.51
C ILE A 18 15.75 0.91 -4.53
N GLY A 19 16.73 0.63 -5.39
CA GLY A 19 17.39 -0.67 -5.53
C GLY A 19 16.53 -1.71 -6.25
N LYS A 20 17.19 -2.77 -6.74
CA LYS A 20 16.50 -3.94 -7.32
C LYS A 20 15.54 -4.53 -6.29
N ASN A 21 14.32 -4.85 -6.71
CA ASN A 21 13.26 -5.40 -5.85
C ASN A 21 12.94 -4.54 -4.61
N TYR A 22 13.04 -3.20 -4.72
CA TYR A 22 12.74 -2.26 -3.63
C TYR A 22 13.64 -2.40 -2.39
N LYS A 23 14.84 -2.97 -2.56
CA LYS A 23 15.79 -3.27 -1.46
C LYS A 23 16.05 -2.08 -0.53
N TYR A 24 16.08 -0.86 -1.04
CA TYR A 24 16.41 0.35 -0.28
C TYR A 24 15.20 1.21 0.05
N LEU A 25 13.98 0.80 -0.33
CA LEU A 25 12.77 1.60 -0.13
C LEU A 25 12.55 1.99 1.34
N PHE A 26 12.65 1.01 2.24
CA PHE A 26 12.38 1.23 3.66
C PHE A 26 13.47 2.04 4.37
N HIS A 27 14.67 2.18 3.78
CA HIS A 27 15.70 3.09 4.31
C HIS A 27 15.28 4.57 4.22
N TYR A 28 14.34 4.90 3.32
CA TYR A 28 13.86 6.26 3.11
C TYR A 28 12.54 6.56 3.82
N LEU A 29 11.87 5.53 4.33
CA LEU A 29 10.59 5.63 5.02
C LEU A 29 10.81 5.64 6.55
N PRO A 30 9.85 6.18 7.33
CA PRO A 30 9.86 6.03 8.78
C PRO A 30 9.83 4.55 9.19
N ALA A 31 10.48 4.22 10.32
CA ALA A 31 10.56 2.85 10.82
C ALA A 31 9.16 2.23 11.09
N GLU A 32 8.18 3.07 11.41
CA GLU A 32 6.79 2.68 11.60
C GLU A 32 6.20 2.07 10.33
N LYS A 33 6.56 2.57 9.14
CA LYS A 33 6.06 2.05 7.85
C LYS A 33 6.57 0.67 7.54
N GLU A 34 7.83 0.40 7.85
CA GLU A 34 8.41 -0.94 7.69
C GLU A 34 7.74 -1.94 8.63
N LYS A 35 7.48 -1.54 9.87
CA LYS A 35 6.76 -2.36 10.84
C LYS A 35 5.30 -2.62 10.43
N GLU A 36 4.58 -1.58 10.01
CA GLU A 36 3.23 -1.71 9.45
C GLU A 36 3.24 -2.68 8.27
N PHE A 37 4.16 -2.52 7.32
CA PHE A 37 4.26 -3.39 6.15
C PHE A 37 4.62 -4.83 6.52
N SER A 38 5.54 -5.04 7.44
CA SER A 38 5.93 -6.39 7.89
C SER A 38 4.75 -7.14 8.52
N ALA A 39 3.91 -6.43 9.28
CA ALA A 39 2.69 -7.02 9.85
C ALA A 39 1.66 -7.41 8.77
N LEU A 40 1.68 -6.76 7.61
CA LEU A 40 0.85 -7.15 6.46
C LEU A 40 1.34 -8.44 5.80
N LEU A 41 2.57 -8.90 6.03
CA LEU A 41 3.12 -10.09 5.37
C LEU A 41 2.91 -11.39 6.15
N ASP A 42 2.02 -11.39 7.14
CA ASP A 42 1.62 -12.62 7.82
C ASP A 42 0.70 -13.46 6.94
N LEU A 43 1.29 -14.43 6.24
CA LEU A 43 0.60 -15.31 5.28
C LEU A 43 0.43 -16.74 5.83
N SER A 44 0.47 -16.91 7.16
CA SER A 44 0.55 -18.25 7.77
C SER A 44 -0.78 -19.03 7.79
N SER A 45 -1.90 -18.41 7.45
CA SER A 45 -3.21 -19.05 7.35
C SER A 45 -4.12 -18.30 6.37
N PHE A 46 -5.19 -18.93 5.91
CA PHE A 46 -6.17 -18.29 5.03
C PHE A 46 -6.78 -17.02 5.62
N ASP A 47 -7.16 -17.05 6.91
CA ASP A 47 -7.68 -15.88 7.61
C ASP A 47 -6.67 -14.73 7.64
N LYS A 48 -5.40 -15.05 7.93
CA LYS A 48 -4.32 -14.06 7.96
C LYS A 48 -4.00 -13.50 6.57
N ILE A 49 -4.04 -14.33 5.53
CA ILE A 49 -3.92 -13.90 4.12
C ILE A 49 -5.05 -12.93 3.77
N THR A 50 -6.29 -13.23 4.17
CA THR A 50 -7.46 -12.38 3.93
C THR A 50 -7.35 -11.04 4.68
N GLN A 51 -6.92 -11.07 5.95
CA GLN A 51 -6.65 -9.86 6.74
C GLN A 51 -5.51 -9.03 6.15
N SER A 52 -4.42 -9.69 5.73
CA SER A 52 -3.27 -9.10 5.04
C SER A 52 -3.72 -8.38 3.76
N LEU A 53 -4.54 -9.03 2.93
CA LEU A 53 -5.08 -8.46 1.71
C LEU A 53 -5.86 -7.17 2.00
N PHE A 54 -6.86 -7.23 2.89
CA PHE A 54 -7.68 -6.05 3.19
C PHE A 54 -6.89 -4.91 3.83
N SER A 55 -5.93 -5.24 4.69
CA SER A 55 -5.05 -4.25 5.32
C SER A 55 -4.12 -3.62 4.28
N THR A 56 -3.63 -4.40 3.32
CA THR A 56 -2.85 -3.90 2.17
C THR A 56 -3.67 -3.00 1.26
N MET A 57 -4.93 -3.35 0.97
CA MET A 57 -5.82 -2.52 0.15
C MET A 57 -6.11 -1.17 0.82
N LYS A 58 -6.40 -1.17 2.13
CA LYS A 58 -6.59 0.07 2.91
C LYS A 58 -5.32 0.91 2.97
N GLY A 59 -4.17 0.27 3.18
CA GLY A 59 -2.87 0.93 3.16
C GLY A 59 -2.61 1.59 1.81
N PHE A 60 -2.85 0.87 0.71
CA PHE A 60 -2.70 1.39 -0.64
C PHE A 60 -3.60 2.59 -0.92
N ASP A 61 -4.88 2.50 -0.55
CA ASP A 61 -5.86 3.57 -0.70
C ASP A 61 -5.38 4.85 0.01
N ARG A 62 -4.97 4.73 1.28
CA ARG A 62 -4.42 5.84 2.06
C ARG A 62 -3.19 6.48 1.40
N GLU A 63 -2.19 5.68 1.04
CA GLU A 63 -0.95 6.24 0.48
C GLU A 63 -1.14 6.82 -0.92
N ALA A 64 -2.03 6.25 -1.72
CA ALA A 64 -2.36 6.75 -3.04
C ALA A 64 -3.12 8.08 -2.97
N GLN A 65 -4.05 8.24 -2.01
CA GLN A 65 -4.72 9.52 -1.76
C GLN A 65 -3.72 10.60 -1.34
N ILE A 66 -2.81 10.29 -0.41
CA ILE A 66 -1.76 11.22 0.03
C ILE A 66 -0.88 11.65 -1.15
N LEU A 67 -0.44 10.68 -1.96
CA LEU A 67 0.40 10.94 -3.12
C LEU A 67 -0.34 11.79 -4.17
N ALA A 68 -1.60 11.46 -4.47
CA ALA A 68 -2.40 12.19 -5.44
C ALA A 68 -2.61 13.64 -5.00
N GLN A 69 -3.00 13.86 -3.75
CA GLN A 69 -3.14 15.21 -3.18
C GLN A 69 -1.83 15.99 -3.28
N LYS A 70 -0.70 15.35 -2.93
CA LYS A 70 0.62 15.99 -2.96
C LYS A 70 1.05 16.38 -4.38
N MET A 71 0.73 15.54 -5.36
CA MET A 71 1.12 15.74 -6.77
C MET A 71 0.09 16.53 -7.58
N GLY A 72 -1.04 16.92 -6.98
CA GLY A 72 -2.13 17.61 -7.69
C GLY A 72 -2.93 16.72 -8.64
N PHE A 73 -2.89 15.40 -8.45
CA PHE A 73 -3.69 14.45 -9.22
C PHE A 73 -5.04 14.18 -8.57
N THR A 74 -6.04 13.89 -9.40
CA THR A 74 -7.33 13.38 -8.93
C THR A 74 -7.20 11.91 -8.56
N TYR A 75 -7.71 11.53 -7.39
CA TYR A 75 -7.81 10.14 -6.97
C TYR A 75 -9.29 9.75 -6.81
N ASP A 76 -9.69 8.67 -7.48
CA ASP A 76 -11.06 8.17 -7.40
C ASP A 76 -11.21 7.23 -6.19
N LYS A 77 -11.69 7.80 -5.09
CA LYS A 77 -11.97 7.07 -3.86
C LYS A 77 -13.13 6.08 -4.02
N GLU A 78 -14.11 6.38 -4.87
CA GLU A 78 -15.25 5.48 -5.07
C GLU A 78 -14.81 4.18 -5.73
N VAL A 79 -13.90 4.25 -6.71
CA VAL A 79 -13.34 3.06 -7.35
C VAL A 79 -12.56 2.23 -6.33
N ALA A 80 -11.77 2.85 -5.46
CA ALA A 80 -11.04 2.14 -4.40
C ALA A 80 -12.00 1.42 -3.44
N GLU A 81 -13.07 2.08 -3.00
CA GLU A 81 -14.10 1.50 -2.14
C GLU A 81 -14.83 0.33 -2.83
N LYS A 82 -15.20 0.47 -4.11
CA LYS A 82 -15.81 -0.59 -4.93
C LYS A 82 -14.90 -1.82 -5.03
N MET A 83 -13.59 -1.63 -5.18
CA MET A 83 -12.63 -2.75 -5.22
C MET A 83 -12.53 -3.48 -3.88
N ILE A 84 -12.52 -2.75 -2.76
CA ILE A 84 -12.52 -3.36 -1.42
C ILE A 84 -13.82 -4.14 -1.18
N ALA A 85 -14.96 -3.58 -1.59
CA ALA A 85 -16.26 -4.25 -1.47
C ALA A 85 -16.30 -5.54 -2.31
N TYR A 86 -15.84 -5.49 -3.56
CA TYR A 86 -15.75 -6.65 -4.43
C TYR A 86 -14.89 -7.76 -3.83
N ALA A 87 -13.73 -7.42 -3.27
CA ALA A 87 -12.85 -8.41 -2.62
C ALA A 87 -13.53 -9.06 -1.41
N LYS A 88 -14.27 -8.28 -0.60
CA LYS A 88 -15.06 -8.82 0.53
C LYS A 88 -16.13 -9.79 0.04
N GLU A 89 -16.90 -9.41 -0.97
CA GLU A 89 -17.95 -10.26 -1.52
C GLU A 89 -17.39 -11.60 -2.02
N LYS A 90 -16.26 -11.58 -2.74
CA LYS A 90 -15.65 -12.81 -3.25
C LYS A 90 -15.08 -13.71 -2.16
N LEU A 91 -14.57 -13.15 -1.07
CA LEU A 91 -13.98 -13.91 0.02
C LEU A 91 -14.99 -14.35 1.09
N SER A 92 -16.15 -13.70 1.19
CA SER A 92 -17.25 -14.15 2.06
C SER A 92 -18.03 -15.34 1.48
N ASN A 93 -17.83 -15.66 0.21
CA ASN A 93 -18.49 -16.78 -0.49
C ASN A 93 -17.68 -18.09 -0.42
N HIS A 94 -16.66 -18.16 0.43
CA HIS A 94 -15.71 -19.27 0.49
C HIS A 94 -15.48 -19.74 1.92
#